data_AF-A0A482XB03-F1
#
_entry.id   AF-A0A482XB03-F1
#
_cell.length_a   1.000
_cell.length_b   1.000
_cell.length_c   1.000
_cell.angle_alpha   90.00
_cell.angle_beta   90.00
_cell.angle_gamma   90.00
#
_symmetry.space_group_name_H-M   'P 1'
#
loop_
_entity.id
_entity.type
_entity.pdbx_description
1 polymer ?
#
loop_
_entity_poly.entity_id
_entity_poly.type
_entity_poly.pdbx_seq_one_letter_code
_entity_poly.pdbx_strand_id
1 'polypeptide(L)'
;MSLNTAHANGGVLIHAGECILLFSDAVTIEFHGHPENVFRGGKSGRLYLTTHRMIFNNKNQQDGLVSFSFPFVTLSDLELEQPVFGANFIKGKVRAQPNGNWVGEVKFRLTFKKGGAIDFGQAMLKAAHMASRTGTNADAPPPYAPPPGPWYAAPPPAYAPPPGGYYGWVPQAEAFPNAPPANSVYMTDSPPPYPGINGYNGYAQAPQNGATGFTQQPMPPADAKAAEAAQSAYYDPSKPQCAYVPPPAYYEPPPSYQETKKDQ
;
A
#
# COMPACT_ATOMS: atom_id res chain seq x y z
N MET A 1 4.19 2.41 -16.14
CA MET A 1 2.90 2.66 -15.51
C MET A 1 1.88 1.70 -16.03
N SER A 2 1.04 1.17 -15.15
CA SER A 2 -0.05 0.27 -15.50
C SER A 2 -1.40 0.70 -14.89
N LEU A 3 -2.46 0.47 -15.66
CA LEU A 3 -3.85 0.80 -15.35
C LEU A 3 -4.60 -0.42 -14.82
N ASN A 4 -5.31 -0.27 -13.70
CA ASN A 4 -6.16 -1.28 -13.07
C ASN A 4 -5.42 -2.58 -12.69
N THR A 5 -4.17 -2.45 -12.24
CA THR A 5 -3.32 -3.60 -11.89
C THR A 5 -2.90 -3.67 -10.42
N ALA A 6 -3.14 -2.60 -9.65
CA ALA A 6 -2.66 -2.45 -8.27
C ALA A 6 -3.82 -2.33 -7.26
N HIS A 7 -4.85 -3.15 -7.44
CA HIS A 7 -5.99 -3.22 -6.53
C HIS A 7 -6.48 -4.66 -6.36
N ALA A 8 -7.07 -4.93 -5.20
CA ALA A 8 -7.78 -6.17 -4.91
C ALA A 8 -8.88 -5.84 -3.89
N ASN A 9 -10.10 -6.34 -4.12
CA ASN A 9 -11.25 -6.18 -3.21
C ASN A 9 -11.44 -4.72 -2.68
N GLY A 10 -11.35 -3.73 -3.57
CA GLY A 10 -11.47 -2.30 -3.22
C GLY A 10 -10.30 -1.70 -2.42
N GLY A 11 -9.26 -2.48 -2.17
CA GLY A 11 -8.01 -2.08 -1.51
C GLY A 11 -6.82 -2.00 -2.47
N VAL A 12 -5.65 -1.70 -1.91
CA VAL A 12 -4.37 -1.66 -2.63
C VAL A 12 -3.78 -3.06 -2.73
N LEU A 13 -3.20 -3.38 -3.88
CA LEU A 13 -2.44 -4.62 -4.08
C LEU A 13 -0.95 -4.29 -4.19
N ILE A 14 -0.15 -4.80 -3.25
CA ILE A 14 1.31 -4.65 -3.19
C ILE A 14 2.03 -5.98 -3.48
N HIS A 15 3.31 -5.90 -3.80
CA HIS A 15 4.17 -7.06 -4.01
C HIS A 15 4.81 -7.53 -2.69
N ALA A 16 5.33 -8.77 -2.68
CA ALA A 16 6.10 -9.28 -1.56
C ALA A 16 7.32 -8.38 -1.30
N GLY A 17 7.51 -7.92 -0.06
CA GLY A 17 8.59 -7.00 0.32
C GLY A 17 8.34 -5.51 -0.02
N GLU A 18 7.20 -5.17 -0.63
CA GLU A 18 6.85 -3.77 -0.90
C GLU A 18 6.20 -3.11 0.34
N CYS A 19 6.97 -2.32 1.08
CA CYS A 19 6.43 -1.55 2.21
C CYS A 19 5.77 -0.22 1.75
N ILE A 20 4.70 0.18 2.45
CA ILE A 20 4.04 1.49 2.34
C ILE A 20 4.81 2.49 3.20
N LEU A 21 5.32 3.55 2.58
CA LEU A 21 6.05 4.63 3.23
C LEU A 21 5.10 5.70 3.77
N LEU A 22 4.13 6.11 2.95
CA LEU A 22 3.14 7.14 3.29
C LEU A 22 1.78 6.75 2.71
N PHE A 23 0.72 7.11 3.44
CA PHE A 23 -0.66 6.97 3.00
C PHE A 23 -1.38 8.30 3.07
N SER A 24 -2.08 8.69 2.00
CA SER A 24 -2.93 9.87 1.97
C SER A 24 -4.33 9.52 1.52
N ASP A 25 -5.32 9.83 2.36
CA ASP A 25 -6.73 9.76 1.99
C ASP A 25 -7.20 11.09 1.40
N ALA A 26 -8.21 11.04 0.52
CA ALA A 26 -8.85 12.20 -0.09
C ALA A 26 -7.93 13.01 -1.02
N VAL A 27 -7.17 12.31 -1.86
CA VAL A 27 -6.42 12.90 -2.97
C VAL A 27 -7.30 12.90 -4.22
N THR A 28 -7.28 13.99 -4.98
CA THR A 28 -7.88 14.03 -6.33
C THR A 28 -6.78 13.94 -7.37
N ILE A 29 -6.90 13.00 -8.31
CA ILE A 29 -6.02 12.90 -9.47
C ILE A 29 -6.76 13.34 -10.73
N GLU A 30 -6.10 14.14 -11.54
CA GLU A 30 -6.54 14.54 -12.88
C GLU A 30 -5.47 14.14 -13.89
N PHE A 31 -5.90 13.75 -15.09
CA PHE A 31 -5.01 13.40 -16.19
C PHE A 31 -5.28 14.29 -17.40
N HIS A 32 -4.22 14.59 -18.15
CA HIS A 32 -4.27 15.40 -19.36
C HIS A 32 -3.39 14.80 -20.46
N GLY A 33 -3.74 15.09 -21.71
CA GLY A 33 -2.93 14.69 -22.87
C GLY A 33 -3.21 13.28 -23.42
N HIS A 34 -4.29 12.62 -22.99
CA HIS A 34 -4.69 11.31 -23.49
C HIS A 34 -6.15 11.28 -23.96
N PRO A 35 -6.47 10.68 -25.12
CA PRO A 35 -7.82 10.71 -25.67
C PRO A 35 -8.81 9.77 -24.97
N GLU A 36 -8.32 8.67 -24.38
CA GLU A 36 -9.17 7.64 -23.75
C GLU A 36 -10.00 8.18 -22.58
N ASN A 37 -11.26 7.74 -22.54
CA ASN A 37 -12.24 8.19 -21.54
C ASN A 37 -11.84 7.83 -20.10
N VAL A 38 -11.04 6.78 -19.90
CA VAL A 38 -10.56 6.36 -18.59
C VAL A 38 -9.76 7.46 -17.87
N PHE A 39 -9.11 8.36 -18.61
CA PHE A 39 -8.32 9.47 -18.09
C PHE A 39 -9.10 10.79 -17.96
N ARG A 40 -10.38 10.83 -18.37
CA ARG A 40 -11.17 12.06 -18.30
C ARG A 40 -11.67 12.34 -16.87
N GLY A 41 -11.72 13.63 -16.54
CA GLY A 41 -12.25 14.14 -15.28
C GLY A 41 -11.33 13.90 -14.08
N GLY A 42 -11.69 14.51 -12.96
CA GLY A 42 -11.01 14.31 -11.68
C GLY A 42 -11.50 13.08 -10.94
N LYS A 43 -10.59 12.28 -10.42
CA LYS A 43 -10.87 11.05 -9.69
C LYS A 43 -10.46 11.21 -8.23
N SER A 44 -11.39 10.96 -7.31
CA SER A 44 -11.12 11.07 -5.87
C SER A 44 -10.77 9.71 -5.28
N GLY A 45 -9.67 9.63 -4.55
CA GLY A 45 -9.10 8.36 -4.15
C GLY A 45 -8.19 8.42 -2.94
N ARG A 46 -7.44 7.34 -2.80
CA ARG A 46 -6.35 7.14 -1.84
C ARG A 46 -5.04 7.07 -2.60
N LEU A 47 -3.98 7.61 -2.01
CA LEU A 47 -2.65 7.61 -2.56
C LEU A 47 -1.69 6.90 -1.61
N TYR A 48 -0.90 5.98 -2.14
CA TYR A 48 0.09 5.21 -1.41
C TYR A 48 1.44 5.52 -2.01
N LEU A 49 2.38 6.01 -1.20
CA LEU A 49 3.78 6.00 -1.56
C LEU A 49 4.39 4.72 -0.97
N THR A 50 4.98 3.90 -1.81
CA THR A 50 5.67 2.68 -1.39
C THR A 50 7.17 2.81 -1.58
N THR A 51 7.90 1.79 -1.14
CA THR A 51 9.33 1.62 -1.41
C THR A 51 9.69 1.56 -2.89
N HIS A 52 8.73 1.35 -3.80
CA HIS A 52 9.01 1.08 -5.20
C HIS A 52 8.22 1.95 -6.20
N ARG A 53 7.04 2.41 -5.79
CA ARG A 53 6.09 3.12 -6.65
C ARG A 53 5.12 3.98 -5.86
N MET A 54 4.49 4.93 -6.54
CA MET A 54 3.25 5.53 -6.06
C MET A 54 2.06 4.72 -6.61
N ILE A 55 0.99 4.55 -5.84
CA ILE A 55 -0.24 3.86 -6.26
C ILE A 55 -1.43 4.75 -5.95
N PHE A 56 -2.30 4.96 -6.93
CA PHE A 56 -3.61 5.58 -6.73
C PHE A 56 -4.69 4.49 -6.74
N ASN A 57 -5.59 4.51 -5.74
CA ASN A 57 -6.83 3.73 -5.76
C ASN A 57 -8.03 4.67 -5.77
N ASN A 58 -8.93 4.48 -6.73
CA ASN A 58 -10.16 5.25 -6.84
C ASN A 58 -11.15 4.81 -5.76
N LYS A 59 -11.85 5.76 -5.12
CA LYS A 59 -12.95 5.42 -4.21
C LYS A 59 -14.20 4.96 -4.98
N ASN A 60 -14.35 5.37 -6.23
CA ASN A 60 -15.40 4.89 -7.12
C ASN A 60 -14.91 3.63 -7.85
N GLN A 61 -15.36 2.45 -7.40
CA GLN A 61 -15.00 1.16 -7.99
C GLN A 61 -15.74 0.88 -9.31
N GLN A 62 -16.75 1.68 -9.64
CA GLN A 62 -17.47 1.63 -10.91
C GLN A 62 -16.83 2.52 -11.99
N ASP A 63 -15.84 3.34 -11.63
CA ASP A 63 -15.07 4.14 -12.58
C ASP A 63 -14.15 3.24 -13.42
N GLY A 64 -13.93 3.60 -14.70
CA GLY A 64 -13.01 2.88 -15.57
C GLY A 64 -11.57 2.85 -15.07
N LEU A 65 -11.17 3.80 -14.21
CA LEU A 65 -9.88 3.81 -13.51
C LEU A 65 -10.13 3.48 -12.04
N VAL A 66 -9.91 2.22 -11.68
CA VAL A 66 -9.99 1.69 -10.32
C VAL A 66 -8.64 1.81 -9.61
N SER A 67 -7.54 1.58 -10.32
CA SER A 67 -6.19 1.86 -9.80
C SER A 67 -5.19 2.26 -10.86
N PHE A 68 -4.13 2.94 -10.45
CA PHE A 68 -3.06 3.37 -11.35
C PHE A 68 -1.72 3.29 -10.63
N SER A 69 -0.74 2.61 -11.22
CA SER A 69 0.52 2.20 -10.59
C SER A 69 1.74 2.90 -11.19
N PHE A 70 2.38 3.78 -10.42
CA PHE A 70 3.49 4.65 -10.82
C PHE A 70 4.86 4.14 -10.32
N PRO A 71 5.47 3.11 -10.93
CA PRO A 71 6.90 2.85 -10.73
C PRO A 71 7.71 4.12 -10.93
N PHE A 72 8.68 4.38 -10.05
CA PHE A 72 9.47 5.62 -10.11
C PHE A 72 10.17 5.80 -11.46
N VAL A 73 10.61 4.70 -12.08
CA VAL A 73 11.21 4.65 -13.43
C VAL A 73 10.29 5.10 -14.57
N THR A 74 8.99 5.29 -14.30
CA THR A 74 8.00 5.75 -15.28
C THR A 74 7.63 7.22 -15.15
N LEU A 75 8.11 7.88 -14.08
CA LEU A 75 7.84 9.28 -13.79
C LEU A 75 8.90 10.17 -14.44
N SER A 76 8.46 11.32 -14.95
CA SER A 76 9.32 12.40 -15.43
C SER A 76 8.65 13.75 -15.15
N ASP A 77 9.43 14.83 -15.23
CA ASP A 77 8.95 16.21 -15.07
C ASP A 77 8.12 16.42 -13.78
N LEU A 78 8.56 15.84 -12.66
CA LEU A 78 7.89 15.98 -11.37
C LEU A 78 8.09 17.39 -10.81
N GLU A 79 6.99 18.08 -10.55
CA GLU A 79 6.96 19.42 -9.98
C GLU A 79 6.01 19.46 -8.78
N LEU A 80 6.49 20.08 -7.69
CA LEU A 80 5.69 20.40 -6.51
C LEU A 80 5.33 21.89 -6.57
N GLU A 81 4.04 22.19 -6.73
CA GLU A 81 3.55 23.56 -6.74
C GLU A 81 2.83 23.92 -5.44
N GLN A 82 3.20 25.09 -4.90
CA GLN A 82 2.61 25.68 -3.70
C GLN A 82 1.98 27.02 -4.09
N PRO A 83 0.73 27.03 -4.59
CA PRO A 83 0.09 28.28 -4.94
C PRO A 83 -0.17 29.13 -3.69
N VAL A 84 -0.02 30.45 -3.81
CA VAL A 84 -0.27 31.40 -2.72
C VAL A 84 -1.71 31.30 -2.20
N PHE A 85 -2.65 30.92 -3.08
CA PHE A 85 -4.04 30.61 -2.76
C PHE A 85 -4.42 29.24 -3.33
N GLY A 86 -5.00 28.37 -2.50
CA GLY A 86 -5.49 27.05 -2.91
C GLY A 86 -4.69 25.90 -2.31
N ALA A 87 -5.00 24.68 -2.76
CA ALA A 87 -4.33 23.48 -2.30
C ALA A 87 -3.03 23.24 -3.07
N ASN A 88 -2.00 22.78 -2.35
CA ASN A 88 -0.76 22.30 -2.95
C ASN A 88 -1.05 21.11 -3.88
N PHE A 89 -0.33 21.05 -5.00
CA PHE A 89 -0.45 19.94 -5.93
C PHE A 89 0.90 19.46 -6.42
N ILE A 90 0.95 18.16 -6.71
CA ILE A 90 2.08 17.51 -7.36
C ILE A 90 1.65 17.24 -8.79
N LYS A 91 2.44 17.67 -9.76
CA LYS A 91 2.22 17.34 -11.17
C LYS A 91 3.43 16.66 -11.77
N GLY A 92 3.22 15.96 -12.87
CA GLY A 92 4.30 15.44 -13.68
C GLY A 92 3.78 14.65 -14.86
N LYS A 93 4.70 13.95 -15.51
CA LYS A 93 4.40 13.04 -16.60
C LYS A 93 4.59 11.61 -16.15
N VAL A 94 3.84 10.73 -16.78
CA VAL A 94 4.01 9.30 -16.60
C VAL A 94 3.80 8.57 -17.92
N ARG A 95 4.74 7.67 -18.24
CA ARG A 95 4.71 6.85 -19.45
C ARG A 95 4.19 5.44 -19.18
N ALA A 96 3.39 4.93 -20.10
CA ALA A 96 2.88 3.56 -20.07
C ALA A 96 4.03 2.55 -20.05
N GLN A 97 3.82 1.45 -19.31
CA GLN A 97 4.63 0.24 -19.48
C GLN A 97 4.06 -0.59 -20.62
N PRO A 98 4.90 -1.33 -21.37
CA PRO A 98 4.40 -2.40 -22.23
C PRO A 98 3.50 -3.33 -21.40
N ASN A 99 2.37 -3.76 -21.98
CA ASN A 99 1.34 -4.57 -21.30
C ASN A 99 0.67 -3.90 -20.07
N GLY A 100 0.83 -2.58 -19.89
CA GLY A 100 0.26 -1.86 -18.75
C GLY A 100 -1.22 -1.50 -18.86
N ASN A 101 -2.00 -2.13 -19.75
CA ASN A 101 -3.42 -1.84 -20.04
C ASN A 101 -3.72 -0.45 -20.64
N TRP A 102 -2.71 0.30 -21.10
CA TRP A 102 -2.85 1.52 -21.89
C TRP A 102 -1.51 1.82 -22.59
N VAL A 103 -1.47 2.81 -23.49
CA VAL A 103 -0.27 3.16 -24.27
C VAL A 103 -0.02 4.67 -24.26
N GLY A 104 1.24 5.08 -24.40
CA GLY A 104 1.60 6.49 -24.51
C GLY A 104 2.01 7.13 -23.19
N GLU A 105 1.75 8.43 -23.06
CA GLU A 105 2.15 9.26 -21.92
C GLU A 105 0.97 10.14 -21.50
N VAL A 106 0.81 10.35 -20.20
CA VAL A 106 -0.16 11.30 -19.64
C VAL A 106 0.53 12.27 -18.71
N LYS A 107 0.03 13.51 -18.66
CA LYS A 107 0.33 14.44 -17.57
C LYS A 107 -0.65 14.17 -16.44
N PHE A 108 -0.18 14.08 -15.21
CA PHE A 108 -1.03 13.93 -14.04
C PHE A 108 -0.92 15.15 -13.13
N ARG A 109 -1.99 15.42 -12.37
CA ARG A 109 -2.03 16.40 -11.30
C ARG A 109 -2.71 15.79 -10.07
N LEU A 110 -2.02 15.79 -8.94
CA LEU A 110 -2.49 15.31 -7.65
C LEU A 110 -2.78 16.51 -6.74
N THR A 111 -4.03 16.65 -6.32
CA THR A 111 -4.46 17.69 -5.38
C THR A 111 -4.76 17.06 -4.02
N PHE A 112 -4.06 17.54 -2.98
CA PHE A 112 -4.19 17.02 -1.61
C PHE A 112 -5.17 17.89 -0.81
N LYS A 113 -6.41 17.41 -0.64
CA LYS A 113 -7.49 18.20 0.00
C LYS A 113 -7.31 18.37 1.51
N LYS A 114 -6.47 17.55 2.15
CA LYS A 114 -6.24 17.52 3.60
C LYS A 114 -4.82 17.95 4.00
N GLY A 115 -4.07 18.59 3.11
CA GLY A 115 -2.65 18.91 3.34
C GLY A 115 -1.70 17.73 3.07
N GLY A 116 -0.43 17.89 3.45
CA GLY A 116 0.62 16.87 3.28
C GLY A 116 1.25 16.79 1.89
N ALA A 117 0.84 17.59 0.90
CA ALA A 117 1.40 17.52 -0.45
C ALA A 117 2.93 17.76 -0.49
N ILE A 118 3.43 18.66 0.36
CA ILE A 118 4.86 19.01 0.42
C ILE A 118 5.64 17.81 0.92
N ASP A 119 5.23 17.27 2.07
CA ASP A 119 5.85 16.10 2.69
C ASP A 119 5.77 14.88 1.76
N PHE A 120 4.62 14.68 1.10
CA PHE A 120 4.44 13.62 0.11
C PHE A 120 5.40 13.78 -1.06
N GLY A 121 5.46 14.99 -1.64
CA GLY A 121 6.30 15.29 -2.79
C GLY A 121 7.78 15.14 -2.47
N GLN A 122 8.23 15.65 -1.33
CA GLN A 122 9.61 15.48 -0.86
C GLN A 122 9.96 14.02 -0.62
N ALA A 123 9.08 13.26 0.05
CA ALA A 123 9.28 11.83 0.28
C ALA A 123 9.30 11.03 -1.03
N MET A 124 8.43 11.36 -1.99
CA MET A 124 8.38 10.72 -3.30
C MET A 124 9.67 10.99 -4.10
N LEU A 125 10.13 12.25 -4.14
CA LEU A 125 11.39 12.60 -4.81
C LEU A 125 12.58 11.89 -4.17
N LYS A 126 12.61 11.82 -2.83
CA LYS A 126 13.65 11.10 -2.09
C LYS A 126 13.62 9.60 -2.38
N ALA A 127 12.43 8.98 -2.37
CA ALA A 127 12.23 7.57 -2.67
C ALA A 127 12.67 7.22 -4.11
N ALA A 128 12.24 8.04 -5.08
CA ALA A 128 12.63 7.89 -6.48
C ALA A 128 14.15 8.01 -6.67
N HIS A 129 14.79 8.96 -5.99
CA HIS A 129 16.26 9.12 -6.02
C HIS A 129 17.02 7.97 -5.37
N MET A 130 16.47 7.33 -4.34
CA MET A 130 17.07 6.14 -3.75
C MET A 130 16.90 4.92 -4.67
N ALA A 131 15.72 4.77 -5.28
CA ALA A 131 15.43 3.68 -6.21
C ALA A 131 16.23 3.80 -7.52
N SER A 132 16.55 5.02 -7.99
CA SER A 132 17.37 5.20 -9.20
C SER A 132 18.82 4.75 -9.02
N ARG A 133 19.36 4.79 -7.79
CA ARG A 133 20.72 4.33 -7.48
C ARG A 133 20.86 2.81 -7.51
N THR A 134 19.76 2.11 -7.32
CA THR A 134 19.71 0.64 -7.25
C THR A 134 19.15 0.01 -8.52
N GLY A 135 18.60 0.83 -9.43
CA GLY A 135 18.11 0.43 -10.73
C GLY A 135 19.24 0.16 -11.73
N THR A 136 18.97 -0.72 -12.70
CA THR A 136 19.81 -0.83 -13.89
C THR A 136 19.68 0.45 -14.73
N ASN A 137 20.74 0.85 -15.45
CA ASN A 137 20.75 2.02 -16.36
C ASN A 137 19.77 1.91 -17.55
N ALA A 138 18.79 1.00 -17.48
CA ALA A 138 17.77 0.83 -18.49
C ALA A 138 16.78 1.99 -18.41
N ASP A 139 16.80 2.82 -19.44
CA ASP A 139 15.94 4.00 -19.56
C ASP A 139 14.47 3.63 -19.84
N ALA A 140 14.08 2.35 -19.81
CA ALA A 140 12.71 1.90 -20.05
C ALA A 140 12.24 0.94 -18.93
N PRO A 141 11.01 1.12 -18.43
CA PRO A 141 10.47 0.22 -17.42
C PRO A 141 10.19 -1.15 -18.04
N PRO A 142 10.37 -2.25 -17.29
CA PRO A 142 10.08 -3.58 -17.82
C PRO A 142 8.58 -3.70 -18.16
N PRO A 143 8.23 -4.57 -19.13
CA PRO A 143 6.83 -4.92 -19.40
C PRO A 143 6.10 -5.29 -18.12
N TYR A 144 4.89 -4.79 -17.96
CA TYR A 144 4.03 -5.23 -16.87
C TYR A 144 3.72 -6.73 -17.07
N ALA A 145 3.90 -7.50 -16.01
CA ALA A 145 3.44 -8.86 -15.90
C ALA A 145 2.53 -8.93 -14.66
N PRO A 146 1.31 -9.47 -14.77
CA PRO A 146 0.48 -9.69 -13.61
C PRO A 146 1.17 -10.67 -12.65
N PRO A 147 1.15 -10.42 -11.33
CA PRO A 147 1.67 -11.37 -10.35
C PRO A 147 1.04 -12.76 -10.56
N PRO A 148 1.84 -13.84 -10.69
CA PRO A 148 1.30 -15.19 -10.65
C PRO A 148 0.70 -15.51 -9.28
N GLY A 149 -0.40 -16.26 -9.28
CA GLY A 149 -1.01 -16.79 -8.06
C GLY A 149 -2.09 -15.91 -7.41
N PRO A 150 -2.66 -16.35 -6.27
CA PRO A 150 -3.66 -15.58 -5.56
C PRO A 150 -3.03 -14.38 -4.84
N TRP A 151 -3.88 -13.42 -4.49
CA TRP A 151 -3.56 -12.39 -3.51
C TRP A 151 -4.24 -12.72 -2.18
N TYR A 152 -3.68 -12.22 -1.08
CA TYR A 152 -4.21 -12.40 0.26
C TYR A 152 -4.10 -11.11 1.07
N ALA A 153 -4.85 -11.02 2.17
CA ALA A 153 -4.78 -9.86 3.06
C ALA A 153 -3.36 -9.75 3.66
N ALA A 154 -2.77 -8.56 3.59
CA ALA A 154 -1.45 -8.32 4.15
C ALA A 154 -1.59 -8.08 5.66
N PRO A 155 -1.11 -8.98 6.56
CA PRO A 155 -1.18 -8.72 7.99
C PRO A 155 -0.20 -7.60 8.35
N PRO A 156 -0.59 -6.59 9.16
CA PRO A 156 0.38 -5.75 9.83
C PRO A 156 1.35 -6.61 10.65
N PRO A 157 2.67 -6.32 10.70
CA PRO A 157 3.36 -5.17 10.12
C PRO A 157 3.99 -5.43 8.74
N ALA A 158 3.53 -6.44 7.98
CA ALA A 158 4.20 -6.92 6.76
C ALA A 158 4.42 -5.86 5.67
N TYR A 159 3.66 -4.77 5.69
CA TYR A 159 3.74 -3.65 4.76
C TYR A 159 4.21 -2.34 5.42
N ALA A 160 4.57 -2.37 6.70
CA ALA A 160 5.07 -1.20 7.41
C ALA A 160 6.56 -0.96 7.10
N PRO A 161 7.04 0.29 7.12
CA PRO A 161 8.46 0.56 7.01
C PRO A 161 9.19 0.05 8.28
N PRO A 162 10.46 -0.36 8.16
CA PRO A 162 11.24 -0.80 9.32
C PRO A 162 11.43 0.37 10.31
N PRO A 163 11.49 0.13 11.63
CA PRO A 163 11.62 1.20 12.64
C PRO A 163 12.85 2.10 12.44
N GLY A 164 13.95 1.56 11.93
CA GLY A 164 15.18 2.31 11.62
C GLY A 164 15.17 3.03 10.27
N GLY A 165 14.08 2.93 9.50
CA GLY A 165 13.98 3.50 8.16
C GLY A 165 14.91 2.86 7.13
N TYR A 166 15.26 3.64 6.11
CA TYR A 166 16.05 3.22 4.95
C TYR A 166 17.30 4.08 4.85
N TYR A 167 18.48 3.49 5.11
CA TYR A 167 19.76 4.22 5.08
C TYR A 167 19.77 5.49 5.95
N GLY A 168 19.16 5.41 7.14
CA GLY A 168 19.01 6.54 8.07
C GLY A 168 17.91 7.54 7.69
N TRP A 169 17.18 7.32 6.60
CA TRP A 169 16.00 8.11 6.24
C TRP A 169 14.71 7.43 6.70
N VAL A 170 13.91 8.15 7.47
CA VAL A 170 12.55 7.74 7.85
C VAL A 170 11.56 8.69 7.15
N PRO A 171 10.58 8.18 6.38
CA PRO A 171 9.53 9.03 5.83
C PRO A 171 8.80 9.75 6.97
N GLN A 172 8.56 11.07 6.82
CA GLN A 172 7.88 11.89 7.82
C GLN A 172 6.38 11.53 7.86
N ALA A 173 6.06 10.43 8.56
CA ALA A 173 4.72 9.91 8.67
C ALA A 173 3.81 10.78 9.57
N GLU A 174 4.39 11.69 10.35
CA GLU A 174 3.66 12.61 11.23
C GLU A 174 2.70 13.53 10.47
N ALA A 175 3.07 13.92 9.24
CA ALA A 175 2.21 14.68 8.33
C ALA A 175 1.06 13.86 7.73
N PHE A 176 1.08 12.52 7.94
CA PHE A 176 0.12 11.55 7.42
C PHE A 176 -0.45 10.71 8.57
N PRO A 177 -1.30 11.29 9.43
CA PRO A 177 -1.83 10.60 10.61
C PRO A 177 -2.76 9.42 10.26
N ASN A 178 -3.16 9.30 9.00
CA ASN A 178 -4.04 8.22 8.56
C ASN A 178 -3.21 6.98 8.18
N ALA A 179 -3.71 5.82 8.55
CA ALA A 179 -3.25 4.54 8.02
C ALA A 179 -4.18 4.07 6.89
N PRO A 180 -3.71 3.14 6.02
CA PRO A 180 -4.62 2.40 5.15
C PRO A 180 -5.79 1.82 5.97
N PRO A 181 -7.04 1.86 5.46
CA PRO A 181 -8.17 1.25 6.15
C PRO A 181 -7.93 -0.22 6.50
N ALA A 182 -8.52 -0.70 7.59
CA ALA A 182 -8.51 -2.13 7.92
C ALA A 182 -9.01 -2.96 6.73
N ASN A 183 -8.38 -4.13 6.51
CA ASN A 183 -8.72 -5.06 5.43
C ASN A 183 -8.68 -4.43 4.01
N SER A 184 -7.80 -3.45 3.79
CA SER A 184 -7.65 -2.77 2.50
C SER A 184 -6.24 -2.87 1.88
N VAL A 185 -5.33 -3.62 2.51
CA VAL A 185 -4.00 -3.88 1.97
C VAL A 185 -3.90 -5.37 1.67
N TYR A 186 -3.62 -5.68 0.42
CA TYR A 186 -3.46 -7.03 -0.08
C TYR A 186 -2.06 -7.20 -0.65
N MET A 187 -1.51 -8.40 -0.58
CA MET A 187 -0.21 -8.70 -1.17
C MET A 187 -0.24 -9.98 -2.00
N THR A 188 0.77 -10.08 -2.88
CA THR A 188 1.09 -11.29 -3.64
C THR A 188 2.45 -11.81 -3.20
N ASP A 189 2.73 -13.09 -3.45
CA ASP A 189 4.06 -13.68 -3.20
C ASP A 189 5.14 -13.21 -4.19
N SER A 190 4.74 -12.51 -5.25
CA SER A 190 5.66 -12.06 -6.30
C SER A 190 6.38 -10.78 -5.89
N PRO A 191 7.71 -10.69 -6.08
CA PRO A 191 8.46 -9.47 -5.82
C PRO A 191 8.08 -8.36 -6.82
N PRO A 192 8.38 -7.09 -6.49
CA PRO A 192 8.22 -5.98 -7.43
C PRO A 192 9.07 -6.21 -8.69
N PRO A 193 8.51 -5.98 -9.90
CA PRO A 193 9.26 -6.10 -11.15
C PRO A 193 10.10 -4.86 -11.47
N TYR A 194 10.23 -3.89 -10.56
CA TYR A 194 11.00 -2.67 -10.72
C TYR A 194 11.84 -2.41 -9.46
N PRO A 195 12.96 -1.68 -9.56
CA PRO A 195 13.81 -1.39 -8.41
C PRO A 195 13.08 -0.52 -7.39
N GLY A 196 13.28 -0.82 -6.10
CA GLY A 196 12.85 0.02 -5.00
C GLY A 196 14.01 0.71 -4.29
N ILE A 197 13.70 1.39 -3.19
CA ILE A 197 14.69 2.05 -2.31
C ILE A 197 15.82 1.08 -1.88
N ASN A 198 15.52 -0.21 -1.75
CA ASN A 198 16.48 -1.27 -1.38
C ASN A 198 17.02 -2.07 -2.59
N GLY A 199 16.74 -1.64 -3.82
CA GLY A 199 17.02 -2.40 -5.05
C GLY A 199 16.13 -3.62 -5.22
N TYR A 200 16.53 -4.55 -6.09
CA TYR A 200 15.82 -5.82 -6.32
C TYR A 200 15.98 -6.83 -5.16
N ASN A 201 16.91 -6.57 -4.23
CA ASN A 201 17.12 -7.39 -3.03
C ASN A 201 16.10 -7.11 -1.91
N GLY A 202 15.10 -6.25 -2.17
CA GLY A 202 14.07 -5.84 -1.22
C GLY A 202 13.05 -6.91 -0.84
N TYR A 203 13.36 -8.21 -0.96
CA TYR A 203 12.60 -9.21 -0.22
C TYR A 203 12.79 -8.87 1.26
N ALA A 204 11.81 -8.20 1.86
CA ALA A 204 11.67 -8.29 3.30
C ALA A 204 11.52 -9.80 3.57
N GLN A 205 12.57 -10.44 4.10
CA GLN A 205 12.41 -11.72 4.75
C GLN A 205 11.27 -11.50 5.74
N ALA A 206 10.11 -12.10 5.46
CA ALA A 206 9.08 -12.26 6.47
C ALA A 206 9.82 -12.73 7.74
N PRO A 207 9.59 -12.11 8.91
CA PRO A 207 10.39 -12.37 10.09
C PRO A 207 10.60 -13.86 10.25
N GLN A 208 11.86 -14.28 10.11
CA GLN A 208 12.26 -15.68 10.15
C GLN A 208 12.24 -16.13 11.61
N ASN A 209 11.03 -16.24 12.16
CA ASN A 209 10.72 -16.95 13.39
C ASN A 209 9.22 -17.29 13.37
N GLY A 210 8.92 -18.45 12.75
CA GLY A 210 7.71 -19.22 13.03
C GLY A 210 6.67 -19.29 11.91
N ALA A 211 6.94 -20.07 10.85
CA ALA A 211 5.91 -20.86 10.15
C ALA A 211 6.59 -21.74 9.09
N THR A 212 6.97 -22.95 9.47
CA THR A 212 7.28 -24.03 8.51
C THR A 212 5.98 -24.43 7.79
N GLY A 213 5.95 -24.20 6.47
CA GLY A 213 5.12 -24.86 5.46
C GLY A 213 3.63 -25.08 5.77
N PHE A 214 2.76 -24.25 5.18
CA PHE A 214 1.32 -24.58 5.09
C PHE A 214 0.89 -24.77 3.64
N THR A 215 0.81 -26.04 3.23
CA THR A 215 -0.18 -26.47 2.25
C THR A 215 -1.57 -26.32 2.88
N GLN A 216 -2.45 -25.50 2.30
CA GLN A 216 -3.79 -25.28 2.86
C GLN A 216 -4.63 -26.58 2.79
N GLN A 217 -4.93 -27.15 3.95
CA GLN A 217 -6.14 -27.94 4.17
C GLN A 217 -7.25 -27.02 4.72
N PRO A 218 -8.54 -27.38 4.57
CA PRO A 218 -9.65 -26.56 5.05
C PRO A 218 -9.57 -26.34 6.57
N MET A 219 -9.53 -25.07 7.00
CA MET A 219 -9.35 -24.73 8.42
C MET A 219 -10.63 -24.96 9.25
N PRO A 220 -10.50 -25.45 10.49
CA PRO A 220 -11.62 -25.60 11.42
C PRO A 220 -12.06 -24.26 12.06
N PRO A 221 -13.29 -24.16 12.59
CA PRO A 221 -13.89 -22.89 13.06
C PRO A 221 -13.18 -22.19 14.22
N ALA A 222 -12.34 -22.89 14.98
CA ALA A 222 -11.65 -22.34 16.14
C ALA A 222 -10.55 -21.33 15.76
N ASP A 223 -9.87 -21.54 14.64
CA ASP A 223 -8.79 -20.66 14.15
C ASP A 223 -9.32 -19.39 13.46
N ALA A 224 -10.57 -19.40 12.99
CA ALA A 224 -11.21 -18.23 12.39
C ALA A 224 -11.35 -17.08 13.41
N LYS A 225 -11.67 -17.39 14.66
CA LYS A 225 -11.84 -16.41 15.73
C LYS A 225 -10.51 -15.81 16.19
N ALA A 226 -9.42 -16.58 16.15
CA ALA A 226 -8.07 -16.10 16.44
C ALA A 226 -7.56 -15.17 15.32
N ALA A 227 -7.87 -15.49 14.06
CA ALA A 227 -7.58 -14.63 12.92
C ALA A 227 -8.38 -13.31 12.97
N GLU A 228 -9.65 -13.36 13.36
CA GLU A 228 -10.49 -12.16 13.54
C GLU A 228 -9.98 -11.25 14.68
N ALA A 229 -9.53 -11.85 15.80
CA ALA A 229 -8.91 -11.10 16.89
C ALA A 229 -7.60 -10.42 16.46
N ALA A 230 -6.77 -11.10 15.66
CA ALA A 230 -5.56 -10.52 15.07
C ALA A 230 -5.86 -9.39 14.06
N GLN A 231 -7.01 -9.44 13.36
CA GLN A 231 -7.45 -8.40 12.43
C GLN A 231 -8.00 -7.15 13.13
N SER A 232 -8.49 -7.30 14.36
CA SER A 232 -9.00 -6.18 15.18
C SER A 232 -7.92 -5.44 15.98
N ALA A 233 -6.65 -5.86 15.88
CA ALA A 233 -5.52 -5.17 16.50
C ALA A 233 -5.28 -3.81 15.82
N TYR A 234 -5.46 -2.73 16.58
CA TYR A 234 -5.22 -1.37 16.10
C TYR A 234 -3.74 -1.00 16.33
N TYR A 235 -3.03 -0.64 15.26
CA TYR A 235 -1.66 -0.15 15.33
C TYR A 235 -1.65 1.37 15.44
N ASP A 236 -1.07 1.90 16.53
CA ASP A 236 -0.88 3.34 16.75
C ASP A 236 0.53 3.74 16.26
N PRO A 237 0.64 4.51 15.16
CA PRO A 237 1.93 4.94 14.61
C PRO A 237 2.75 5.82 15.57
N SER A 238 2.13 6.45 16.57
CA SER A 238 2.82 7.29 17.57
C SER A 238 3.40 6.48 18.73
N LYS A 239 3.05 5.19 18.85
CA LYS A 239 3.49 4.27 19.90
C LYS A 239 3.93 2.93 19.31
N PRO A 240 5.08 2.88 18.60
CA PRO A 240 5.54 1.69 17.87
C PRO A 240 5.87 0.47 18.74
N GLN A 241 5.80 0.60 20.08
CA GLN A 241 6.06 -0.47 21.05
C GLN A 241 4.78 -1.16 21.56
N CYS A 242 3.58 -0.66 21.25
CA CYS A 242 2.34 -1.17 21.83
C CYS A 242 1.28 -1.47 20.76
N ALA A 243 1.03 -2.75 20.49
CA ALA A 243 -0.18 -3.19 19.80
C ALA A 243 -1.32 -3.29 20.82
N TYR A 244 -2.38 -2.50 20.66
CA TYR A 244 -3.55 -2.59 21.53
C TYR A 244 -4.51 -3.65 20.97
N VAL A 245 -4.66 -4.75 21.71
CA VAL A 245 -5.68 -5.77 21.46
C VAL A 245 -6.88 -5.42 22.34
N PRO A 246 -8.04 -5.06 21.78
CA PRO A 246 -9.24 -4.85 22.59
C PRO A 246 -9.63 -6.16 23.28
N PRO A 247 -10.02 -6.13 24.57
CA PRO A 247 -10.42 -7.33 25.28
C PRO A 247 -11.65 -7.97 24.59
N PRO A 248 -11.72 -9.31 24.50
CA PRO A 248 -12.80 -10.00 23.80
C PRO A 248 -14.15 -9.70 24.47
N ALA A 249 -15.17 -9.40 23.64
CA ALA A 249 -16.50 -8.97 24.08
C ALA A 249 -17.37 -10.08 24.74
N TYR A 250 -16.80 -11.23 25.11
CA TYR A 250 -17.54 -12.33 25.74
C TYR A 250 -16.85 -12.79 27.01
N TYR A 251 -17.26 -12.20 28.14
CA TYR A 251 -17.04 -12.79 29.45
C TYR A 251 -18.26 -13.67 29.75
N GLU A 252 -18.21 -14.95 29.39
CA GLU A 252 -19.10 -15.93 30.02
C GLU A 252 -18.47 -16.31 31.38
N PRO A 253 -19.15 -16.06 32.51
CA PRO A 253 -18.64 -16.49 33.80
C PRO A 253 -18.62 -18.02 33.88
N PRO A 254 -17.60 -18.63 34.50
CA PRO A 254 -17.48 -20.08 34.59
C PRO A 254 -18.66 -20.69 35.36
N PRO A 255 -19.12 -21.90 35.01
CA PRO A 255 -20.26 -22.55 35.64
C PRO A 255 -19.97 -22.89 37.11
N SER A 256 -20.96 -22.69 37.98
CA SER A 256 -20.85 -23.06 39.40
C SER A 256 -20.89 -24.59 39.57
N TYR A 257 -19.94 -25.14 40.32
CA TYR A 257 -19.93 -26.56 40.68
C TYR A 257 -21.18 -26.93 41.49
N GLN A 258 -22.02 -27.83 40.96
CA GLN A 258 -23.02 -28.54 41.76
C GLN A 258 -22.36 -29.77 42.40
N GLU A 259 -22.38 -29.83 43.73
CA GLU A 259 -21.97 -31.00 44.52
C GLU A 259 -22.80 -32.22 44.13
N THR A 260 -22.15 -33.23 43.57
CA THR A 260 -22.75 -34.56 43.40
C THR A 260 -22.56 -35.34 44.69
N LYS A 261 -23.66 -35.61 45.39
CA LYS A 261 -23.73 -36.49 46.55
C LYS A 261 -23.23 -37.89 46.19
N LYS A 262 -22.31 -38.44 46.99
CA LYS A 262 -21.89 -39.84 46.99
C LYS A 262 -23.00 -40.69 47.60
N ASP A 263 -23.48 -41.69 46.86
CA ASP A 263 -24.08 -42.89 47.46
C ASP A 263 -22.95 -43.86 47.83
N GLN A 264 -22.83 -44.14 49.13
CA GLN A 264 -22.38 -45.42 49.68
C GLN A 264 -22.91 -45.56 51.11
#